data_AF-A0A165DTJ7-F1
#
_entry.id   AF-A0A165DTJ7-F1
#
_cell.length_a   1.000
_cell.length_b   1.000
_cell.length_c   1.000
_cell.angle_alpha   90.00
_cell.angle_beta   90.00
_cell.angle_gamma   90.00
#
_symmetry.space_group_name_H-M   'P 1'
#
loop_
_entity.id
_entity.type
_entity.pdbx_description
1 polymer ?
#
loop_
_entity_poly.entity_id
_entity_poly.type
_entity_poly.pdbx_seq_one_letter_code
_entity_poly.pdbx_strand_id
1 'polypeptide(L)'
;MAFADAPINSQNYRRAIVKDCPEHYTAVLSDPAKISGAWHYGVYVSRDSAYPSYPAASSSSAASQRSLKSLSRPAGFYIRRKWEDCLDLQRVLEGEVLTIDKARRKHGVEKPARLYPSDRAASFESLPCGDTQAFLLGQDAIPKLSRKSSLFKASQAMLGKRQTEFGALIAWLFSAEHALADELRDTKPVREWFAYWRSDKE
;
A
#
# COMPACT_ATOMS: atom_id res chain seq x y z
N MET A 1 32.45 -16.32 4.39
CA MET A 1 32.04 -15.63 3.16
C MET A 1 30.66 -15.05 3.39
N ALA A 2 30.56 -13.75 3.68
CA ALA A 2 29.30 -13.05 3.86
C ALA A 2 28.83 -12.58 2.49
N PHE A 3 27.74 -13.15 1.97
CA PHE A 3 27.02 -12.54 0.86
C PHE A 3 26.38 -11.27 1.42
N ALA A 4 26.99 -10.13 1.15
CA ALA A 4 26.29 -8.87 1.31
C ALA A 4 25.10 -8.91 0.34
N ASP A 5 23.90 -9.12 0.88
CA ASP A 5 22.64 -8.79 0.23
C ASP A 5 22.69 -7.29 -0.08
N ALA A 6 23.33 -6.94 -1.21
CA ALA A 6 23.18 -5.63 -1.79
C ALA A 6 21.68 -5.47 -2.01
N PRO A 7 21.01 -4.46 -1.44
CA PRO A 7 19.60 -4.27 -1.67
C PRO A 7 19.47 -4.01 -3.17
N ILE A 8 19.02 -5.02 -3.92
CA ILE A 8 18.56 -4.84 -5.30
C ILE A 8 17.52 -3.75 -5.16
N ASN A 9 17.88 -2.56 -5.65
CA ASN A 9 17.23 -1.30 -5.34
C ASN A 9 15.75 -1.44 -5.67
N SER A 10 14.94 -1.76 -4.67
CA SER A 10 13.68 -2.46 -4.88
C SER A 10 12.60 -1.54 -5.44
N GLN A 11 12.92 -0.25 -5.52
CA GLN A 11 12.09 0.83 -6.02
C GLN A 11 12.50 1.34 -7.41
N ASN A 12 13.31 0.57 -8.17
CA ASN A 12 13.62 0.89 -9.56
C ASN A 12 12.37 1.07 -10.44
N TYR A 13 11.26 0.44 -10.04
CA TYR A 13 9.97 0.59 -10.70
C TYR A 13 9.44 2.03 -10.70
N ARG A 14 9.85 2.89 -9.78
CA ARG A 14 9.43 4.31 -9.77
C ARG A 14 9.78 5.04 -11.05
N ARG A 15 10.94 4.71 -11.63
CA ARG A 15 11.38 5.25 -12.93
C ARG A 15 10.66 4.60 -14.12
N ALA A 16 9.90 3.54 -13.86
CA ALA A 16 9.10 2.83 -14.84
C ALA A 16 7.62 3.21 -14.77
N ILE A 17 7.18 4.09 -13.86
CA ILE A 17 5.78 4.53 -13.79
C ILE A 17 5.44 5.32 -15.07
N VAL A 18 4.36 4.90 -15.73
CA VAL A 18 3.79 5.54 -16.92
C VAL A 18 2.53 6.30 -16.58
N LYS A 19 1.73 5.76 -15.65
CA LYS A 19 0.51 6.40 -15.15
C LYS A 19 0.42 6.20 -13.65
N ASP A 20 0.28 7.32 -12.94
CA ASP A 20 0.17 7.31 -11.48
C ASP A 20 -1.12 6.62 -11.02
N CYS A 21 -1.05 6.03 -9.82
CA CYS A 21 -2.22 5.54 -9.13
C CYS A 21 -3.10 6.72 -8.70
N PRO A 22 -4.44 6.64 -8.86
CA PRO A 22 -5.35 7.66 -8.31
C PRO A 22 -5.13 7.86 -6.81
N GLU A 23 -5.45 9.06 -6.31
CA GLU A 23 -5.34 9.37 -4.87
C GLU A 23 -6.24 8.47 -4.02
N HIS A 24 -7.52 8.37 -4.38
CA HIS A 24 -8.46 7.39 -3.83
C HIS A 24 -8.71 6.29 -4.87
N TYR A 25 -8.31 5.08 -4.53
CA TYR A 25 -8.35 3.95 -5.44
C TYR A 25 -8.82 2.68 -4.73
N THR A 26 -9.34 1.77 -5.54
CA THR A 26 -9.67 0.41 -5.16
C THR A 26 -8.80 -0.55 -5.97
N ALA A 27 -8.42 -1.65 -5.35
CA ALA A 27 -7.63 -2.70 -5.95
C ALA A 27 -8.39 -4.02 -5.86
N VAL A 28 -8.64 -4.65 -7.00
CA VAL A 28 -9.33 -5.95 -7.06
C VAL A 28 -8.35 -6.98 -7.59
N LEU A 29 -8.15 -8.06 -6.84
CA LEU A 29 -7.27 -9.15 -7.25
C LEU A 29 -7.81 -9.81 -8.52
N SER A 30 -6.91 -10.21 -9.40
CA SER A 30 -7.23 -11.01 -10.59
C SER A 30 -6.41 -12.30 -10.61
N ASP A 31 -6.79 -13.23 -11.49
CA ASP A 31 -6.14 -14.53 -11.57
C ASP A 31 -4.67 -14.42 -11.98
N PRO A 32 -3.79 -15.29 -11.44
CA PRO A 32 -2.40 -15.35 -11.86
C PRO A 32 -2.30 -15.64 -13.35
N ALA A 33 -1.46 -14.88 -14.05
CA ALA A 33 -1.21 -15.07 -15.48
C ALA A 33 0.27 -15.35 -15.72
N LYS A 34 0.55 -16.19 -16.71
CA LYS A 34 1.92 -16.46 -17.14
C LYS A 34 2.30 -15.52 -18.28
N ILE A 35 3.29 -14.66 -18.05
CA ILE A 35 3.80 -13.70 -19.03
C ILE A 35 5.31 -13.92 -19.19
N SER A 36 5.78 -14.01 -20.42
CA SER A 36 7.22 -14.16 -20.72
C SER A 36 7.90 -15.28 -19.90
N GLY A 37 7.21 -16.41 -19.73
CA GLY A 37 7.71 -17.56 -18.98
C GLY A 37 7.62 -17.48 -17.45
N ALA A 38 7.32 -16.31 -16.87
CA ALA A 38 7.16 -16.08 -15.44
C ALA A 38 5.68 -15.96 -15.03
N TRP A 39 5.37 -16.25 -13.76
CA TRP A 39 4.03 -16.06 -13.21
C TRP A 39 3.91 -14.67 -12.59
N HIS A 40 2.82 -13.99 -12.94
CA HIS A 40 2.47 -12.67 -12.46
C HIS A 40 1.12 -12.70 -11.75
N TYR A 41 1.04 -11.96 -10.66
CA TYR A 41 -0.14 -11.76 -9.84
C TYR A 41 -0.77 -10.44 -10.25
N GLY A 42 -1.98 -10.48 -10.77
CA GLY A 42 -2.62 -9.33 -11.38
C GLY A 42 -3.54 -8.61 -10.40
N VAL A 43 -3.61 -7.29 -10.50
CA VAL A 43 -4.54 -6.45 -9.75
C VAL A 43 -5.19 -5.47 -10.72
N TYR A 44 -6.51 -5.32 -10.64
CA TYR A 44 -7.22 -4.25 -11.32
C TYR A 44 -7.30 -3.05 -10.39
N VAL A 45 -6.73 -1.93 -10.81
CA VAL A 45 -6.72 -0.67 -10.07
C VAL A 45 -7.70 0.28 -10.73
N SER A 46 -8.65 0.79 -9.96
CA SER A 46 -9.60 1.81 -10.40
C SER A 46 -9.70 2.93 -9.38
N ARG A 47 -10.10 4.12 -9.85
CA ARG A 47 -10.52 5.17 -8.91
C ARG A 47 -11.70 4.68 -8.08
N ASP A 48 -11.69 4.99 -6.80
CA ASP A 48 -12.82 4.71 -5.92
C ASP A 48 -14.03 5.55 -6.35
N SER A 49 -15.14 4.89 -6.65
CA SER A 49 -16.39 5.56 -7.06
C SER A 49 -17.07 6.29 -5.89
N ALA A 50 -16.74 5.94 -4.64
CA ALA A 50 -17.29 6.61 -3.46
C ALA A 50 -16.76 8.05 -3.30
N TYR A 51 -15.62 8.37 -3.93
CA TYR A 51 -15.02 9.70 -3.91
C TYR A 51 -15.21 10.39 -5.27
N PRO A 52 -16.29 11.15 -5.47
CA PRO A 52 -16.46 11.94 -6.68
C PRO A 52 -15.34 12.97 -6.78
N SER A 53 -14.50 12.86 -7.80
CA SER A 53 -13.55 13.92 -8.12
C SER A 53 -14.34 15.16 -8.52
N TYR A 54 -14.16 16.27 -7.79
CA TYR A 54 -14.55 17.57 -8.32
C TYR A 54 -13.93 17.73 -9.71
N PRO A 55 -14.70 18.03 -10.76
CA PRO A 55 -14.11 18.29 -12.05
C PRO A 55 -13.22 19.51 -11.87
N ALA A 56 -11.92 19.35 -12.14
CA ALA A 56 -11.03 20.48 -12.27
C ALA A 56 -11.70 21.44 -13.27
N ALA A 57 -12.01 22.65 -12.80
CA ALA A 57 -12.69 23.68 -13.56
C ALA A 57 -11.92 23.92 -14.87
N SER A 58 -12.36 23.24 -15.93
CA SER A 58 -12.01 23.57 -17.30
C SER A 58 -13.19 24.34 -17.86
N SER A 59 -13.14 25.64 -17.62
CA SER A 59 -13.95 26.63 -18.28
C SER A 59 -13.75 26.52 -19.80
N SER A 60 -14.73 25.98 -20.52
CA SER A 60 -15.24 26.55 -21.78
C SER A 60 -16.24 25.59 -22.47
N SER A 61 -17.51 26.00 -22.41
CA SER A 61 -18.54 25.97 -23.46
C SER A 61 -18.77 24.71 -24.33
N ALA A 62 -20.02 24.23 -24.20
CA ALA A 62 -20.88 23.73 -25.28
C ALA A 62 -20.39 22.52 -26.09
N ALA A 63 -20.93 21.33 -25.78
CA ALA A 63 -21.67 20.54 -26.75
C ALA A 63 -22.15 19.19 -26.17
N SER A 64 -23.41 18.90 -26.50
CA SER A 64 -23.99 17.57 -26.70
C SER A 64 -24.33 16.72 -25.47
N GLN A 65 -25.62 16.73 -25.17
CA GLN A 65 -26.40 15.52 -24.96
C GLN A 65 -25.91 14.40 -25.90
N ARG A 66 -25.21 13.39 -25.38
CA ARG A 66 -25.12 12.05 -25.98
C ARG A 66 -24.53 11.06 -24.98
N SER A 67 -25.25 9.94 -24.84
CA SER A 67 -24.88 8.69 -24.17
C SER A 67 -25.16 8.56 -22.65
N LEU A 68 -26.41 8.18 -22.33
CA LEU A 68 -26.76 7.43 -21.12
C LEU A 68 -26.53 5.90 -21.31
N LYS A 69 -25.53 5.52 -22.12
CA LYS A 69 -25.17 4.12 -22.38
C LYS A 69 -23.68 3.92 -22.16
N SER A 70 -23.25 4.09 -20.92
CA SER A 70 -22.09 3.37 -20.42
C SER A 70 -22.21 3.32 -18.90
N LEU A 71 -22.75 2.21 -18.37
CA LEU A 71 -22.32 1.70 -17.06
C LEU A 71 -20.85 1.24 -17.22
N SER A 72 -20.01 2.19 -17.64
CA SER A 72 -18.59 2.00 -17.89
C SER A 72 -18.00 1.54 -16.58
N ARG A 73 -17.26 0.44 -16.60
CA ARG A 73 -16.34 0.15 -15.49
C ARG A 73 -15.58 1.45 -15.16
N PRO A 74 -15.39 1.78 -13.88
CA PRO A 74 -14.62 2.95 -13.51
C PRO A 74 -13.28 2.88 -14.24
N ALA A 75 -12.88 3.99 -14.87
CA ALA A 75 -11.67 4.05 -15.68
C ALA A 75 -10.47 3.60 -14.84
N GLY A 76 -9.97 2.40 -15.12
CA GLY A 76 -8.92 1.73 -14.37
C GLY A 76 -7.89 1.09 -15.29
N PHE A 77 -6.97 0.35 -14.70
CA PHE A 77 -5.94 -0.38 -15.43
C PHE A 77 -5.58 -1.67 -14.69
N TYR A 78 -5.11 -2.66 -15.45
CA TYR A 78 -4.57 -3.88 -14.88
C TYR A 78 -3.06 -3.72 -14.67
N ILE A 79 -2.59 -4.04 -13.48
CA ILE A 79 -1.17 -4.21 -13.18
C ILE A 79 -0.87 -5.69 -13.01
N ARG A 80 0.35 -6.10 -13.37
CA ARG A 80 0.80 -7.49 -13.25
C ARG A 80 2.19 -7.52 -12.63
N ARG A 81 2.28 -8.11 -11.44
CA ARG A 81 3.47 -8.06 -10.59
C ARG A 81 4.07 -9.44 -10.42
N LYS A 82 5.38 -9.57 -10.45
CA LYS A 82 6.04 -10.83 -10.11
C LYS A 82 5.95 -11.05 -8.61
N TRP A 83 6.24 -12.28 -8.16
CA TRP A 83 6.21 -12.56 -6.72
C TRP A 83 7.22 -11.70 -5.95
N GLU A 84 8.36 -11.39 -6.56
CA GLU A 84 9.39 -10.54 -6.00
C GLU A 84 8.89 -9.11 -5.76
N ASP A 85 8.04 -8.60 -6.66
CA ASP A 85 7.41 -7.28 -6.53
C ASP A 85 6.34 -7.29 -5.42
N CYS A 86 5.61 -8.41 -5.25
CA CYS A 86 4.68 -8.58 -4.12
C CYS A 86 5.42 -8.61 -2.78
N LEU A 87 6.58 -9.28 -2.71
CA LEU A 87 7.44 -9.25 -1.53
C LEU A 87 7.99 -7.85 -1.26
N ASP A 88 8.28 -7.09 -2.32
CA ASP A 88 8.67 -5.69 -2.17
C ASP A 88 7.53 -4.82 -1.59
N LEU A 89 6.28 -5.02 -2.03
CA LEU A 89 5.13 -4.34 -1.43
C LEU A 89 5.08 -4.56 0.08
N GLN A 90 5.24 -5.81 0.54
CA GLN A 90 5.25 -6.11 1.97
C GLN A 90 6.35 -5.32 2.70
N ARG A 91 7.57 -5.25 2.13
CA ARG A 91 8.67 -4.48 2.74
C ARG A 91 8.38 -2.99 2.76
N VAL A 92 7.77 -2.45 1.69
CA VAL A 92 7.34 -1.06 1.63
C VAL A 92 6.32 -0.77 2.74
N LEU A 93 5.29 -1.61 2.88
CA LEU A 93 4.29 -1.48 3.94
C LEU A 93 4.94 -1.53 5.33
N GLU A 94 5.79 -2.53 5.60
CA GLU A 94 6.50 -2.66 6.88
C GLU A 94 7.38 -1.44 7.20
N GLY A 95 8.03 -0.86 6.18
CA GLY A 95 8.86 0.35 6.31
C GLY A 95 8.04 1.63 6.55
N GLU A 96 6.89 1.76 5.90
CA GLU A 96 6.00 2.89 6.09
C GLU A 96 5.32 2.86 7.47
N VAL A 97 4.93 1.68 7.98
CA VAL A 97 4.46 1.53 9.36
C VAL A 97 5.48 2.10 10.35
N LEU A 98 6.75 1.73 10.21
CA LEU A 98 7.82 2.25 11.08
C LEU A 98 8.00 3.76 10.95
N THR A 99 7.75 4.32 9.77
CA THR A 99 7.88 5.77 9.51
C THR A 99 6.73 6.53 10.14
N ILE A 100 5.49 6.04 9.99
CA ILE A 100 4.29 6.57 10.64
C ILE A 100 4.47 6.55 12.16
N ASP A 101 4.93 5.43 12.72
CA ASP A 101 5.15 5.29 14.16
C ASP A 101 6.23 6.25 14.69
N LYS A 102 7.31 6.45 13.94
CA LYS A 102 8.35 7.42 14.29
C LYS A 102 7.81 8.84 14.26
N ALA A 103 7.00 9.19 13.25
CA ALA A 103 6.38 10.51 13.15
C ALA A 103 5.44 10.77 14.33
N ARG A 104 4.57 9.80 14.67
CA ARG A 104 3.67 9.87 15.83
C ARG A 104 4.43 10.08 17.14
N ARG A 105 5.53 9.34 17.36
CA ARG A 105 6.39 9.53 18.54
C ARG A 105 7.08 10.88 18.58
N LYS A 106 7.47 11.45 17.44
CA LYS A 106 8.12 12.76 17.39
C LYS A 106 7.14 13.89 17.71
N HIS A 107 5.90 13.78 17.24
CA HIS A 107 4.85 14.79 17.45
C HIS A 107 4.10 14.62 18.78
N GLY A 108 4.08 13.42 19.37
CA GLY A 108 3.55 13.15 20.71
C GLY A 108 4.47 13.57 21.88
N VAL A 109 5.63 14.17 21.60
CA VAL A 109 6.60 14.67 22.60
C VAL A 109 6.68 16.20 22.51
N GLU A 110 5.56 16.90 22.40
CA GLU A 110 5.52 18.28 22.87
C GLU A 110 5.52 18.25 24.40
N LYS A 111 6.73 18.31 24.97
CA LYS A 111 6.93 18.63 26.38
C LYS A 111 6.23 19.96 26.66
N PRO A 112 5.31 20.07 27.64
CA PRO A 112 4.96 21.38 28.16
C PRO A 112 6.25 22.02 28.68
N ALA A 113 6.56 23.23 28.20
CA ALA A 113 7.68 24.02 28.68
C ALA A 113 7.57 24.14 30.21
N ARG A 114 8.48 23.47 30.93
CA ARG A 114 8.60 23.58 32.38
C ARG A 114 9.07 24.99 32.73
N LEU A 115 8.14 25.91 32.91
CA LEU A 115 8.23 26.95 33.92
C LEU A 115 7.59 26.38 35.18
N TYR A 116 8.39 25.79 36.07
CA TYR A 116 7.98 25.55 37.45
C TYR A 116 8.94 26.30 38.37
N PRO A 117 8.40 26.87 39.45
CA PRO A 117 8.81 26.31 40.73
C PRO A 117 7.65 26.06 41.71
N SER A 118 7.82 24.95 42.44
CA SER A 118 7.30 24.59 43.77
C SER A 118 5.81 24.32 44.02
N ASP A 119 5.62 23.12 44.56
CA ASP A 119 4.77 22.79 45.71
C ASP A 119 3.27 23.05 45.64
N ARG A 120 2.54 22.07 45.08
CA ARG A 120 1.50 21.34 45.84
C ARG A 120 0.86 20.23 45.02
N ALA A 121 0.56 19.14 45.73
CA ALA A 121 -0.31 18.03 45.39
C ALA A 121 0.22 16.97 44.41
N ALA A 122 0.51 15.80 44.98
CA ALA A 122 0.48 14.53 44.29
C ALA A 122 -0.97 14.12 44.02
N SER A 123 -1.31 13.83 42.76
CA SER A 123 -2.40 12.91 42.41
C SER A 123 -2.30 12.50 40.94
N PHE A 124 -2.12 11.20 40.76
CA PHE A 124 -2.05 10.46 39.49
C PHE A 124 -0.80 10.69 38.62
N GLU A 125 0.30 10.10 39.07
CA GLU A 125 1.01 9.08 38.31
C GLU A 125 0.80 9.16 36.79
N SER A 126 1.66 9.95 36.17
CA SER A 126 1.97 9.91 34.75
C SER A 126 2.44 8.50 34.38
N LEU A 127 1.51 7.57 34.23
CA LEU A 127 1.75 6.35 33.50
C LEU A 127 1.98 6.76 32.05
N PRO A 128 3.05 6.29 31.39
CA PRO A 128 3.15 6.43 29.94
C PRO A 128 1.88 5.82 29.34
N CYS A 129 1.03 6.64 28.72
CA CYS A 129 -0.16 6.17 28.02
C CYS A 129 0.24 5.00 27.12
N GLY A 130 -0.41 3.86 27.34
CA GLY A 130 -0.03 2.54 26.84
C GLY A 130 -0.18 2.35 25.34
N ASP A 131 0.59 3.07 24.53
CA ASP A 131 0.61 2.91 23.06
C ASP A 131 1.78 2.06 22.55
N THR A 132 2.61 1.53 23.45
CA THR A 132 3.63 0.54 23.07
C THR A 132 3.02 -0.80 22.62
N GLN A 133 1.74 -1.07 22.91
CA GLN A 133 1.04 -2.24 22.36
C GLN A 133 0.60 -2.02 20.91
N ALA A 134 0.15 -0.82 20.53
CA ALA A 134 -0.18 -0.51 19.13
C ALA A 134 1.04 -0.69 18.21
N PHE A 135 2.24 -0.34 18.69
CA PHE A 135 3.52 -0.50 17.99
C PHE A 135 3.84 -1.96 17.61
N LEU A 136 3.59 -2.92 18.51
CA LEU A 136 3.78 -4.34 18.20
C LEU A 136 2.66 -4.90 17.33
N LEU A 137 1.43 -4.40 17.51
CA LEU A 137 0.27 -4.86 16.74
C LEU A 137 0.30 -4.39 15.28
N GLY A 138 0.83 -3.19 14.98
CA GLY A 138 0.81 -2.63 13.63
C GLY A 138 1.65 -3.42 12.61
N GLN A 139 2.87 -3.83 12.97
CA GLN A 139 3.70 -4.66 12.09
C GLN A 139 3.21 -6.11 12.02
N ASP A 140 2.74 -6.68 13.13
CA ASP A 140 2.22 -8.06 13.13
C ASP A 140 0.82 -8.18 12.51
N ALA A 141 0.11 -7.06 12.32
CA ALA A 141 -1.17 -7.03 11.61
C ALA A 141 -1.03 -7.24 10.10
N ILE A 142 0.13 -6.93 9.50
CA ILE A 142 0.33 -7.08 8.05
C ILE A 142 0.42 -8.58 7.70
N PRO A 143 -0.46 -9.11 6.82
CA PRO A 143 -0.36 -10.48 6.36
C PRO A 143 1.00 -10.78 5.71
N LYS A 144 1.71 -11.78 6.24
CA LYS A 144 3.08 -12.13 5.80
C LYS A 144 3.04 -13.01 4.56
N LEU A 145 3.80 -12.62 3.54
CA LEU A 145 4.01 -13.39 2.32
C LEU A 145 5.19 -14.35 2.46
N SER A 146 5.14 -15.47 1.74
CA SER A 146 6.24 -16.43 1.70
C SER A 146 7.49 -15.85 1.02
N ARG A 147 8.55 -15.61 1.81
CA ARG A 147 9.83 -15.02 1.35
C ARG A 147 10.64 -15.84 0.35
N LYS A 148 10.28 -17.11 0.13
CA LYS A 148 11.00 -17.95 -0.84
C LYS A 148 10.63 -17.51 -2.26
N SER A 149 11.46 -16.67 -2.88
CA SER A 149 11.49 -16.56 -4.35
C SER A 149 11.88 -17.93 -4.91
N SER A 150 11.18 -18.39 -5.94
CA SER A 150 11.42 -19.74 -6.43
C SER A 150 12.55 -19.70 -7.45
N LEU A 151 13.71 -20.25 -7.11
CA LEU A 151 14.79 -20.50 -8.06
C LEU A 151 14.43 -21.61 -9.07
N PHE A 152 13.34 -22.33 -8.83
CA PHE A 152 12.83 -23.41 -9.68
C PHE A 152 11.49 -23.04 -10.30
N LYS A 153 11.06 -23.82 -11.30
CA LYS A 153 9.74 -23.68 -11.91
C LYS A 153 8.66 -23.77 -10.84
N ALA A 154 7.83 -22.73 -10.72
CA ALA A 154 6.78 -22.69 -9.72
C ALA A 154 5.76 -23.84 -9.90
N SER A 155 5.53 -24.63 -8.85
CA SER A 155 4.48 -25.66 -8.85
C SER A 155 3.09 -25.02 -8.74
N GLN A 156 2.06 -25.70 -9.24
CA GLN A 156 0.67 -25.22 -9.13
C GLN A 156 0.24 -25.02 -7.67
N ALA A 157 0.66 -25.91 -6.76
CA ALA A 157 0.38 -25.77 -5.33
C ALA A 157 0.99 -24.48 -4.74
N MET A 158 2.20 -24.12 -5.17
CA MET A 158 2.84 -22.88 -4.73
C MET A 158 2.17 -21.64 -5.32
N LEU A 159 1.69 -21.71 -6.57
CA LEU A 159 0.95 -20.62 -7.20
C LEU A 159 -0.34 -20.32 -6.45
N GLY A 160 -1.13 -21.36 -6.14
CA GLY A 160 -2.35 -21.24 -5.36
C GLY A 160 -2.08 -20.65 -3.98
N LYS A 161 -1.08 -21.16 -3.25
CA LYS A 161 -0.67 -20.62 -1.95
C LYS A 161 -0.32 -19.13 -2.03
N ARG A 162 0.52 -18.74 -2.99
CA ARG A 162 0.93 -17.35 -3.19
C ARG A 162 -0.24 -16.44 -3.57
N GLN A 163 -1.17 -16.92 -4.39
CA GLN A 163 -2.39 -16.19 -4.74
C GLN A 163 -3.24 -15.94 -3.50
N THR A 164 -3.40 -16.94 -2.63
CA THR A 164 -4.13 -16.79 -1.36
C THR A 164 -3.42 -15.82 -0.41
N GLU A 165 -2.10 -15.93 -0.24
CA GLU A 165 -1.32 -15.03 0.62
C GLU A 165 -1.40 -13.57 0.13
N PHE A 166 -1.19 -13.36 -1.16
CA PHE A 166 -1.26 -12.02 -1.73
C PHE A 166 -2.69 -11.47 -1.72
N GLY A 167 -3.69 -12.33 -1.96
CA GLY A 167 -5.09 -11.95 -1.83
C GLY A 167 -5.46 -11.53 -0.42
N ALA A 168 -4.95 -12.22 0.60
CA ALA A 168 -5.15 -11.82 2.00
C ALA A 168 -4.49 -10.46 2.31
N LEU A 169 -3.29 -10.21 1.78
CA LEU A 169 -2.62 -8.91 1.93
C LEU A 169 -3.43 -7.78 1.27
N ILE A 170 -3.90 -7.97 0.04
CA ILE A 170 -4.73 -6.97 -0.65
C ILE A 170 -6.07 -6.77 0.06
N ALA A 171 -6.73 -7.85 0.48
CA ALA A 171 -7.99 -7.75 1.21
C ALA A 171 -7.82 -6.99 2.53
N TRP A 172 -6.73 -7.24 3.27
CA TRP A 172 -6.39 -6.50 4.48
C TRP A 172 -6.14 -5.02 4.20
N LEU A 173 -5.35 -4.71 3.15
CA LEU A 173 -4.98 -3.34 2.81
C LEU A 173 -6.18 -2.47 2.37
N PHE A 174 -7.22 -3.09 1.82
CA PHE A 174 -8.44 -2.40 1.37
C PHE A 174 -9.66 -2.70 2.27
N SER A 175 -9.44 -3.32 3.44
CA SER A 175 -10.49 -3.52 4.44
C SER A 175 -10.76 -2.24 5.19
N ALA A 176 -12.04 -1.91 5.42
CA ALA A 176 -12.45 -0.77 6.22
C ALA A 176 -12.18 -0.93 7.73
N GLU A 177 -11.74 -2.11 8.18
CA GLU A 177 -11.55 -2.43 9.60
C GLU A 177 -10.23 -1.91 10.18
N HIS A 178 -9.28 -1.52 9.32
CA HIS A 178 -7.92 -1.19 9.75
C HIS A 178 -7.55 0.24 9.37
N ALA A 179 -7.66 1.18 10.32
CA ALA A 179 -7.25 2.58 10.12
C ALA A 179 -5.77 2.71 9.68
N LEU A 180 -4.90 1.79 10.11
CA LEU A 180 -3.51 1.73 9.64
C LEU A 180 -3.42 1.45 8.13
N ALA A 181 -4.30 0.60 7.60
CA ALA A 181 -4.33 0.28 6.18
C ALA A 181 -4.73 1.50 5.34
N ASP A 182 -5.67 2.31 5.82
CA ASP A 182 -6.04 3.58 5.18
C ASP A 182 -4.86 4.55 5.10
N GLU A 183 -4.18 4.78 6.23
CA GLU A 183 -2.99 5.65 6.26
C GLU A 183 -1.87 5.14 5.35
N LEU A 184 -1.64 3.82 5.33
CA LEU A 184 -0.65 3.19 4.45
C LEU A 184 -1.00 3.39 2.97
N ARG A 185 -2.27 3.26 2.59
CA ARG A 185 -2.73 3.47 1.20
C ARG A 185 -2.49 4.88 0.71
N ASP A 186 -2.52 5.88 1.58
CA ASP A 186 -2.29 7.29 1.24
C ASP A 186 -0.80 7.61 1.03
N THR A 187 0.09 6.82 1.63
CA THR A 187 1.53 7.02 1.48
C THR A 187 1.95 6.90 0.01
N LYS A 188 2.79 7.85 -0.42
CA LYS A 188 3.36 7.88 -1.78
C LYS A 188 4.01 6.55 -2.22
N PRO A 189 4.88 5.90 -1.43
CA PRO A 189 5.55 4.68 -1.87
C PRO A 189 4.58 3.52 -2.11
N VAL A 190 3.50 3.40 -1.34
CA VAL A 190 2.46 2.39 -1.56
C VAL A 190 1.67 2.71 -2.82
N ARG A 191 1.24 3.96 -3.02
CA ARG A 191 0.54 4.38 -4.26
C ARG A 191 1.37 4.16 -5.52
N GLU A 192 2.66 4.47 -5.47
CA GLU A 192 3.58 4.25 -6.59
C GLU A 192 3.74 2.77 -6.94
N TRP A 193 3.59 1.86 -5.97
CA TRP A 193 3.60 0.43 -6.23
C TRP A 193 2.37 -0.01 -7.04
N PHE A 194 1.19 0.54 -6.72
CA PHE A 194 -0.06 0.32 -7.46
C PHE A 194 -0.18 1.14 -8.76
N ALA A 195 0.81 1.97 -9.08
CA ALA A 195 0.84 2.71 -10.33
C ALA A 195 1.06 1.76 -11.53
N TYR A 196 0.71 2.24 -12.72
CA TYR A 196 0.91 1.50 -13.96
C TYR A 196 2.36 1.66 -14.44
N TRP A 197 3.09 0.55 -14.59
CA TRP A 197 4.50 0.55 -14.96
C TRP A 197 4.67 0.26 -16.46
N ARG A 198 5.83 0.62 -17.02
CA ARG A 198 6.18 0.33 -18.43
C ARG A 198 6.06 -1.15 -18.76
N SER A 199 6.38 -2.03 -17.81
CA SER A 199 6.26 -3.49 -17.96
C SER A 199 4.81 -3.99 -18.03
N ASP A 200 3.82 -3.20 -17.62
CA ASP A 200 2.40 -3.57 -17.72
C ASP A 200 1.82 -3.31 -19.11
N LYS A 201 2.60 -2.72 -20.02
CA LYS A 201 2.22 -2.48 -21.42
C LYS A 201 2.48 -3.71 -22.30
N GLU A 202 3.40 -4.56 -21.89
CA GLU A 202 3.80 -5.80 -22.56
C GLU A 202 2.82 -6.94 -22.24
#